data_AF-A0A3M1S291-F1
#
_entry.id   AF-A0A3M1S291-F1
#
_cell.length_a   1.000
_cell.length_b   1.000
_cell.length_c   1.000
_cell.angle_alpha   90.00
_cell.angle_beta   90.00
_cell.angle_gamma   90.00
#
_symmetry.space_group_name_H-M   'P 1'
#
loop_
_entity.id
_entity.type
_entity.pdbx_description
1 polymer ?
#
loop_
_entity_poly.entity_id
_entity_poly.type
_entity_poly.pdbx_seq_one_letter_code
_entity_poly.pdbx_strand_id
1 'polypeptide(L)' 'MNSLHLNIPKSVREILPDVAHEIYKDAYNFAWEYYCGDDEKSHKYAWKVVRRSITEIILDIKSH' A
#
# COMPACT_ATOMS: atom_id res chain seq x y z
N MET A 1 20.44 -7.69 -11.28
CA MET A 1 19.29 -7.58 -10.37
C MET A 1 18.96 -6.11 -10.21
N ASN A 2 18.06 -5.57 -11.02
CA ASN A 2 17.68 -4.16 -10.97
C ASN A 2 16.59 -3.99 -9.92
N SER A 3 16.99 -3.89 -8.66
CA SER A 3 16.13 -3.30 -7.64
C SER A 3 15.90 -1.87 -8.07
N LEU A 4 14.67 -1.56 -8.50
CA LEU A 4 14.20 -0.19 -8.70
C LEU A 4 14.43 0.54 -7.38
N HIS A 5 15.58 1.18 -7.24
CA HIS A 5 15.90 2.06 -6.13
C HIS A 5 15.05 3.30 -6.40
N LEU A 6 13.76 3.22 -6.06
CA LEU A 6 12.91 4.37 -5.91
C LEU A 6 13.74 5.35 -5.09
N ASN A 7 14.15 6.47 -5.70
CA ASN A 7 14.79 7.58 -4.99
C ASN A 7 13.73 8.20 -4.08
N ILE A 8 13.36 7.48 -3.04
CA ILE A 8 12.45 7.89 -1.97
C ILE A 8 13.28 8.42 -0.82
N PRO A 9 12.88 9.55 -0.20
CA PRO A 9 13.55 10.09 0.97
C PRO A 9 13.65 9.06 2.10
N LYS A 10 14.71 9.17 2.92
CA LYS A 10 15.01 8.24 4.01
C LYS A 10 13.84 8.13 5.00
N SER A 11 13.24 9.25 5.38
CA SER A 11 12.07 9.31 6.28
C SER A 11 10.90 8.47 5.76
N VAL A 12 10.61 8.56 4.46
CA VAL A 12 9.54 7.78 3.81
C VAL A 12 9.87 6.30 3.85
N ARG A 13 11.11 5.92 3.52
CA ARG A 13 11.53 4.51 3.51
C ARG A 13 11.39 3.86 4.89
N GLU A 14 11.63 4.61 5.96
CA GLU A 14 11.54 4.13 7.33
C GLU A 14 10.07 3.90 7.75
N ILE A 15 9.14 4.77 7.34
CA ILE A 15 7.72 4.66 7.71
C ILE A 15 6.87 3.83 6.73
N LEU A 16 7.35 3.63 5.50
CA LEU A 16 6.59 2.98 4.42
C LEU A 16 6.07 1.59 4.81
N PRO A 17 6.83 0.72 5.50
CA PRO A 17 6.34 -0.58 5.91
C PRO A 17 5.12 -0.49 6.83
N ASP A 18 5.13 0.43 7.79
CA ASP A 18 4.06 0.61 8.76
C ASP A 18 2.80 1.17 8.08
N VAL A 19 2.96 2.22 7.27
CA VAL A 19 1.86 2.80 6.47
C VAL A 19 1.26 1.76 5.53
N ALA A 20 2.09 0.94 4.88
CA ALA A 20 1.62 -0.13 4.00
C ALA A 20 0.81 -1.18 4.78
N HIS A 21 1.24 -1.52 5.99
CA HIS A 21 0.56 -2.48 6.84
C HIS A 21 -0.81 -1.98 7.31
N GLU A 22 -0.90 -0.72 7.73
CA GLU A 22 -2.16 -0.10 8.16
C GLU A 22 -3.17 -0.03 7.00
N ILE A 23 -2.74 0.49 5.86
CA ILE A 23 -3.58 0.56 4.64
C ILE A 23 -4.04 -0.83 4.23
N TYR A 24 -3.16 -1.83 4.32
CA TYR A 24 -3.50 -3.20 4.01
C TYR A 24 -4.59 -3.74 4.93
N LYS A 25 -4.43 -3.57 6.24
CA LYS A 25 -5.38 -4.07 7.24
C LYS A 25 -6.77 -3.46 7.03
N ASP A 26 -6.83 -2.15 6.84
CA ASP A 26 -8.09 -1.44 6.64
C ASP A 26 -8.76 -1.85 5.32
N ALA A 27 -7.99 -1.92 4.23
CA ALA A 27 -8.49 -2.34 2.94
C ALA A 27 -8.92 -3.82 2.92
N TYR A 28 -8.23 -4.69 3.66
CA TYR A 28 -8.61 -6.10 3.80
C TYR A 28 -9.91 -6.24 4.59
N ASN A 29 -10.05 -5.56 5.74
CA ASN A 29 -11.28 -5.62 6.54
C ASN A 29 -12.49 -5.13 5.73
N PHE A 30 -12.33 -4.02 5.02
CA PHE A 30 -13.37 -3.52 4.11
C PHE A 30 -13.71 -4.55 3.02
N ALA A 31 -12.70 -5.14 2.38
CA ALA A 31 -12.91 -6.10 1.31
C ALA A 31 -13.51 -7.42 1.81
N TRP A 32 -13.18 -7.84 3.02
CA TRP A 32 -13.74 -9.01 3.68
C TRP A 32 -15.25 -8.86 3.86
N GLU A 33 -15.69 -7.71 4.35
CA GLU A 33 -17.10 -7.37 4.46
C GLU A 33 -17.76 -7.28 3.08
N TYR A 34 -17.11 -6.60 2.12
CA TYR A 34 -17.64 -6.37 0.78
C TYR A 34 -17.78 -7.66 -0.06
N TYR A 35 -16.84 -8.60 0.08
CA TYR A 35 -16.82 -9.86 -0.65
C TYR A 35 -17.37 -11.05 0.16
N CYS A 36 -18.12 -10.78 1.24
CA CYS A 36 -18.76 -11.80 2.07
C CYS A 36 -17.79 -12.89 2.58
N GLY A 37 -16.59 -12.51 3.00
CA GLY A 37 -15.58 -13.41 3.52
C GLY A 37 -14.74 -14.16 2.47
N ASP A 38 -14.75 -13.70 1.21
CA ASP A 38 -13.82 -14.21 0.19
C ASP A 38 -12.41 -13.69 0.46
N ASP A 39 -11.60 -14.55 1.10
CA ASP A 39 -10.22 -14.25 1.50
C ASP A 39 -9.34 -13.84 0.31
N GLU A 40 -9.41 -14.59 -0.79
CA GLU A 40 -8.55 -14.37 -1.96
C GLU A 40 -8.85 -13.01 -2.61
N LYS A 41 -10.12 -12.67 -2.78
CA LYS A 41 -10.52 -11.35 -3.31
C LYS A 41 -10.15 -10.24 -2.35
N SER A 42 -10.28 -10.46 -1.04
CA SER A 42 -9.95 -9.46 -0.02
C SER A 42 -8.46 -9.13 -0.02
N HIS A 43 -7.60 -10.15 -0.07
CA HIS A 43 -6.16 -9.98 -0.21
C HIS A 43 -5.77 -9.25 -1.50
N LYS A 44 -6.36 -9.64 -2.64
CA LYS A 44 -6.11 -8.98 -3.93
C LYS A 44 -6.50 -7.51 -3.90
N TYR A 45 -7.65 -7.20 -3.30
CA TYR A 45 -8.12 -5.83 -3.14
C TYR A 45 -7.18 -5.01 -2.25
N ALA A 46 -6.84 -5.53 -1.07
CA ALA A 46 -5.95 -4.85 -0.13
C ALA A 46 -4.59 -4.51 -0.76
N TRP A 47 -3.96 -5.46 -1.46
CA TRP A 47 -2.70 -5.20 -2.16
C TRP A 47 -2.82 -4.17 -3.28
N LYS A 48 -3.96 -4.10 -3.97
CA LYS A 48 -4.22 -3.07 -4.99
C LYS A 48 -4.29 -1.68 -4.35
N VAL A 49 -4.96 -1.56 -3.20
CA VAL A 49 -5.06 -0.29 -2.45
C VAL A 49 -3.67 0.14 -1.96
N VAL A 50 -2.93 -0.74 -1.29
CA VAL A 50 -1.56 -0.46 -0.80
C VAL A 50 -0.67 0.08 -1.92
N ARG A 51 -0.60 -0.60 -3.07
CA ARG A 51 0.22 -0.15 -4.21
C ARG A 51 -0.18 1.22 -4.71
N ARG A 52 -1.49 1.49 -4.78
CA ARG A 52 -2.02 2.77 -5.22
C ARG A 52 -1.63 3.88 -4.23
N SER A 53 -1.92 3.71 -2.95
CA SER A 53 -1.64 4.71 -1.91
C SER A 53 -0.15 4.99 -1.78
N ILE A 54 0.71 3.98 -1.80
CA ILE A 54 2.18 4.18 -1.79
C ILE A 54 2.63 4.97 -3.01
N THR A 55 2.07 4.69 -4.19
CA THR A 55 2.41 5.44 -5.41
C THR A 55 1.99 6.89 -5.28
N GLU A 56 0.78 7.16 -4.79
CA GLU A 56 0.27 8.53 -4.58
C GLU A 56 1.13 9.30 -3.56
N ILE A 57 1.51 8.68 -2.43
CA ILE A 57 2.41 9.27 -1.43
C ILE A 57 3.77 9.62 -2.05
N ILE A 58 4.36 8.70 -2.82
CA ILE A 58 5.65 8.94 -3.48
C ILE A 58 5.55 10.08 -4.50
N LEU A 59 4.43 10.18 -5.23
CA LEU A 59 4.21 11.25 -6.21
C LEU A 59 4.01 12.61 -5.55
N ASP A 60 3.28 12.67 -4.45
CA ASP A 60 3.07 13.89 -3.67
C ASP A 60 4.38 14.46 -3.14
N ILE A 61 5.23 13.57 -2.59
CA ILE A 61 6.55 13.92 -2.05
C ILE A 61 7.53 14.35 -3.15
N LYS A 62 7.39 13.83 -4.38
CA LYS A 62 8.20 14.25 -5.52
C LYS A 62 7.75 15.58 -6.12
N SER A 63 6.52 16.01 -5.84
CA SER A 63 5.93 17.23 -6.39
C SER A 63 6.18 18.46 -5.50
N HIS A 64 6.68 18.25 -4.28
CA HIS A 64 7.18 19.27 -3.35
C HIS A 64 8.71 19.32 -3.37
#